data_AF-A0A4P8RPN6-F1
#
_entry.id   AF-A0A4P8RPN6-F1
#
_cell.length_a   1.000
_cell.length_b   1.000
_cell.length_c   1.000
_cell.angle_alpha   90.00
_cell.angle_beta   90.00
_cell.angle_gamma   90.00
#
_symmetry.space_group_name_H-M   'P 1'
#
loop_
_entity.id
_entity.type
_entity.pdbx_description
1 polymer ?
#
loop_
_entity_poly.entity_id
_entity_poly.type
_entity_poly.pdbx_seq_one_letter_code
_entity_poly.pdbx_strand_id
1 'polypeptide(L)' 'MSKFKSYIGDTVEEMKQRVSWPAYGELQNSSVLVLIGSLIFALVIGAMDFVFDSSLSWFYNQF' A
#
# COMPACT_ATOMS: atom_id res chain seq x y z
N MET A 1 35.85 -8.53 -1.69
CA MET A 1 35.08 -7.32 -1.32
C MET A 1 35.01 -6.26 -2.42
N SER A 2 36.02 -6.10 -3.29
CA SER A 2 35.99 -5.12 -4.40
C SER A 2 34.86 -5.38 -5.42
N LYS A 3 34.62 -6.65 -5.78
CA LYS A 3 33.58 -7.03 -6.75
C LYS A 3 32.16 -6.65 -6.32
N PHE A 4 31.83 -6.79 -5.03
CA PHE A 4 30.50 -6.45 -4.51
C PHE A 4 30.26 -4.93 -4.50
N LYS A 5 31.28 -4.15 -4.12
CA LYS A 5 31.22 -2.69 -4.14
C LYS A 5 31.10 -2.15 -5.57
N SER A 6 31.81 -2.77 -6.53
CA SER A 6 31.66 -2.46 -7.96
C SER A 6 30.26 -2.80 -8.46
N TYR A 7 29.75 -3.99 -8.15
CA TYR A 7 28.43 -4.45 -8.58
C TYR A 7 27.29 -3.52 -8.11
N ILE A 8 27.33 -3.06 -6.86
CA ILE A 8 26.36 -2.07 -6.36
C ILE A 8 26.49 -0.74 -7.10
N GLY A 9 27.73 -0.30 -7.38
CA GLY A 9 27.98 0.90 -8.18
C GLY A 9 27.41 0.80 -9.60
N ASP A 10 27.68 -0.32 -10.28
CA ASP A 10 27.22 -0.60 -11.63
C ASP A 10 25.69 -0.71 -11.70
N THR A 11 25.07 -1.33 -10.68
CA THR A 11 23.60 -1.44 -10.55
C THR A 11 22.95 -0.06 -10.34
N VAL A 12 23.57 0.83 -9.57
CA VAL A 12 23.06 2.19 -9.34
C VAL A 12 23.18 3.05 -10.61
N GLU A 13 24.26 2.91 -11.36
CA GLU A 13 24.45 3.56 -12.65
C GLU A 13 23.39 3.07 -13.66
N GLU A 14 23.15 1.77 -13.71
CA GLU A 14 22.15 1.13 -14.58
C GLU A 14 20.72 1.58 -14.24
N MET A 15 20.34 1.57 -12.96
CA MET A 15 19.03 2.06 -12.52
C MET A 15 18.78 3.54 -12.80
N LYS A 16 19.83 4.36 -12.96
CA LYS A 16 19.70 5.78 -13.31
C LYS A 16 19.67 6.02 -14.82
N GLN A 17 20.46 5.26 -15.59
CA GLN A 17 20.66 5.52 -17.02
C GLN A 17 19.79 4.64 -17.94
N ARG A 18 19.35 3.47 -17.48
CA ARG A 18 18.62 2.47 -18.30
C ARG A 18 17.17 2.28 -17.88
N VAL A 19 16.75 2.86 -16.76
CA VAL A 19 15.36 2.76 -16.27
C VAL A 19 14.69 4.12 -16.42
N SER A 20 13.57 4.14 -17.13
CA SER A 20 12.70 5.31 -17.21
C SER A 20 11.87 5.41 -15.94
N TRP A 21 12.38 6.12 -14.93
CA TRP A 21 11.57 6.51 -13.78
C TRP A 21 10.45 7.44 -14.26
N PRO A 22 9.19 7.15 -13.90
CA PRO A 22 8.09 8.06 -14.20
C PRO A 22 8.29 9.38 -13.44
N ALA A 23 7.70 10.46 -13.95
CA ALA A 23 7.79 11.75 -13.30
C ALA A 23 7.21 11.68 -11.88
N TYR A 24 7.80 12.41 -10.93
CA TYR A 24 7.36 12.43 -9.53
C TYR A 24 5.86 12.72 -9.36
N GLY A 25 5.26 13.51 -10.27
CA GLY A 25 3.82 13.77 -10.29
C GLY A 25 2.96 12.54 -10.62
N GLU A 26 3.42 11.65 -11.51
CA GLU A 26 2.71 10.42 -11.87
C GLU A 26 2.78 9.39 -10.73
N LEU A 27 3.92 9.33 -10.04
CA LEU A 27 4.11 8.51 -8.84
C LEU A 27 3.18 8.95 -7.70
N GLN A 28 3.06 10.27 -7.51
CA GLN A 28 2.16 10.83 -6.51
C GLN A 28 0.69 10.56 -6.87
N ASN A 29 0.31 10.73 -8.14
CA ASN A 29 -1.05 10.43 -8.59
C ASN A 29 -1.42 8.96 -8.37
N SER A 30 -0.51 8.03 -8.69
CA SER A 30 -0.72 6.59 -8.48
C SER A 30 -0.82 6.26 -6.99
N SER A 31 0.03 6.88 -6.17
CA SER A 31 0.03 6.67 -4.71
C SER A 31 -1.24 7.22 -4.05
N VAL A 32 -1.71 8.40 -4.48
CA VAL A 32 -2.94 9.03 -3.98
C VAL A 32 -4.15 8.18 -4.36
N LEU A 33 -4.19 7.64 -5.58
CA LEU A 33 -5.26 6.74 -6.00
C LEU A 33 -5.36 5.51 -5.08
N VAL A 34 -4.23 4.87 -4.79
CA VAL A 34 -4.17 3.72 -3.88
C VAL A 34 -4.56 4.11 -2.45
N LEU A 35 -4.11 5.27 -1.97
CA LEU A 35 -4.45 5.77 -0.63
C LEU A 35 -5.96 5.96 -0.46
N ILE A 36 -6.61 6.58 -1.44
CA ILE A 36 -8.07 6.75 -1.45
C ILE A 36 -8.78 5.39 -1.50
N GLY A 37 -8.30 4.47 -2.35
CA GLY A 37 -8.84 3.11 -2.41
C GLY A 37 -8.75 2.39 -1.06
N SER A 38 -7.60 2.48 -0.38
CA SER A 38 -7.40 1.88 0.94
C SER A 38 -8.32 2.48 2.02
N LEU A 39 -8.61 3.79 1.94
CA LEU A 39 -9.53 4.46 2.85
C LEU A 39 -10.97 3.95 2.68
N ILE A 40 -11.41 3.73 1.44
CA ILE A 40 -12.74 3.16 1.15
C ILE A 40 -12.83 1.74 1.72
N PHE A 41 -11.82 0.90 1.48
CA PHE A 41 -11.78 -0.45 2.05
C PHE A 41 -11.81 -0.43 3.59
N ALA A 42 -11.07 0.48 4.22
CA ALA A 42 -11.09 0.63 5.68
C ALA A 42 -12.49 0.98 6.20
N LEU A 43 -13.22 1.88 5.53
CA LEU A 43 -14.60 2.22 5.89
C LEU A 43 -15.55 1.04 5.74
N VAL A 44 -15.42 0.27 4.66
CA VAL A 44 -16.28 -0.91 4.42
C VAL A 44 -16.04 -1.98 5.47
N ILE A 45 -14.78 -2.30 5.76
CA ILE A 45 -14.42 -3.28 6.79
C ILE A 45 -14.92 -2.80 8.16
N GLY A 46 -14.69 -1.52 8.51
CA GLY A 46 -15.18 -0.96 9.76
C GLY A 46 -16.71 -1.00 9.90
N ALA A 47 -17.45 -0.78 8.80
CA ALA A 47 -18.90 -0.91 8.81
C ALA A 47 -19.34 -2.37 9.00
N MET A 48 -18.66 -3.33 8.35
CA MET A 48 -18.93 -4.75 8.55
C MET A 48 -18.66 -5.17 10.00
N ASP A 49 -17.53 -4.78 10.57
CA ASP A 49 -17.17 -5.09 11.96
C ASP A 49 -18.23 -4.56 12.93
N PHE A 50 -18.70 -3.33 12.73
CA PHE A 50 -19.77 -2.74 13.53
C PHE A 50 -21.10 -3.51 13.45
N VAL A 51 -21.49 -3.93 12.24
CA VAL A 51 -22.71 -4.71 12.03
C VAL A 51 -22.60 -6.08 12.70
N PHE A 52 -21.48 -6.77 12.56
CA PHE A 52 -21.27 -8.07 13.18
C PHE A 52 -21.22 -7.99 14.70
N ASP A 53 -20.48 -7.03 15.26
CA ASP A 53 -20.39 -6.84 16.70
C ASP A 53 -21.76 -6.53 17.32
N SER A 54 -22.51 -5.60 16.71
CA SER A 54 -23.87 -5.25 17.16
C SER A 54 -24.83 -6.43 17.07
N SER A 55 -24.77 -7.19 15.97
CA SER A 55 -25.67 -8.34 15.76
C SER A 55 -25.36 -9.49 16.71
N LEU A 56 -24.08 -9.78 16.93
CA LEU A 56 -23.63 -10.84 17.84
C LEU A 56 -23.91 -10.45 19.30
N SER A 57 -23.65 -9.20 19.68
CA SER A 57 -23.98 -8.69 21.01
C SER A 57 -25.47 -8.80 21.29
N TRP A 58 -26.32 -8.39 20.33
CA TRP A 58 -27.78 -8.54 20.48
C TRP A 58 -28.22 -10.00 20.60
N PHE A 59 -27.67 -10.89 19.79
CA PHE A 59 -27.97 -12.32 19.84
C PHE A 59 -27.55 -12.96 21.17
N TYR A 60 -26.33 -12.70 21.62
CA TYR A 60 -25.83 -13.21 22.91
C TYR A 60 -26.58 -12.66 24.10
N ASN A 61 -27.08 -11.42 24.03
CA ASN A 61 -27.83 -10.80 25.12
C ASN A 61 -29.30 -11.27 25.17
N GLN A 62 -29.76 -12.06 24.19
CA GLN A 62 -31.08 -12.71 24.18
C GLN A 62 -31.06 -14.16 24.69
N PHE A 63 -29.88 -14.77 24.84
CA PHE A 63 -29.69 -16.09 25.46
C PHE A 63 -29.09 -15.95 26.85
#